data_AF-X1ASU1-F1
#
_entry.id   AF-X1ASU1-F1
#
_cell.length_a   1.000
_cell.length_b   1.000
_cell.length_c   1.000
_cell.angle_alpha   90.00
_cell.angle_beta   90.00
_cell.angle_gamma   90.00
#
_symmetry.space_group_name_H-M   'P 1'
#
loop_
_entity.id
_entity.type
_entity.pdbx_description
1 polymer ?
#
loop_
_entity_poly.entity_id
_entity_poly.type
_entity_poly.pdbx_seq_one_letter_code
_entity_poly.pdbx_strand_id
1 'polypeptide(L)' 'MPHLYKCTKCNKYTLNQKTCPKCGGTVSDPKPPKYSPQDKYG' A
#
# COMPACT_ATOMS: atom_id res chain seq x y z
N MET A 1 11.85 9.60 -4.11
CA MET A 1 11.59 8.14 -4.07
C MET A 1 10.17 7.90 -4.59
N PRO A 2 9.98 7.17 -5.71
CA PRO A 2 8.64 6.87 -6.20
C PRO A 2 7.97 5.88 -5.25
N HIS A 3 7.00 6.37 -4.48
CA HIS A 3 6.20 5.54 -3.58
C HIS A 3 4.97 5.05 -4.36
N LEU A 4 4.92 3.75 -4.62
CA LEU A 4 3.84 3.14 -5.38
C LEU A 4 2.76 2.69 -4.41
N TYR A 5 1.51 3.10 -4.62
CA TYR A 5 0.36 2.59 -3.87
C TYR A 5 -0.41 1.60 -4.72
N LYS A 6 -1.06 0.64 -4.07
CA LYS A 6 -1.95 -0.31 -4.73
C LYS A 6 -3.38 -0.08 -4.27
N CYS A 7 -4.30 0.06 -5.21
CA CYS A 7 -5.72 0.13 -4.88
C CYS A 7 -6.24 -1.24 -4.48
N THR A 8 -6.92 -1.33 -3.33
CA THR A 8 -7.50 -2.57 -2.83
C THR A 8 -8.76 -2.99 -3.58
N LYS A 9 -9.48 -2.05 -4.23
CA LYS A 9 -10.68 -2.35 -5.02
C LYS A 9 -10.39 -2.88 -6.42
N CYS A 10 -9.51 -2.21 -7.16
CA CYS A 10 -9.27 -2.52 -8.58
C CYS A 10 -7.89 -3.11 -8.86
N ASN A 11 -7.08 -3.34 -7.82
CA ASN A 11 -5.72 -3.89 -7.91
C ASN A 11 -4.76 -3.10 -8.81
N LYS A 12 -5.10 -1.86 -9.21
CA LYS A 12 -4.22 -1.00 -10.00
C LYS A 12 -3.22 -0.28 -9.12
N TYR A 13 -2.01 -0.13 -9.64
CA TYR A 13 -0.98 0.70 -9.04
C TYR A 13 -1.19 2.17 -9.39
N THR A 14 -0.93 3.03 -8.42
CA THR A 14 -1.08 4.49 -8.54
C THR A 14 -0.01 5.17 -7.70
N LEU A 15 0.41 6.36 -8.14
CA LEU A 15 1.29 7.23 -7.36
C LEU A 15 0.50 8.10 -6.38
N ASN A 16 -0.83 8.10 -6.49
CA ASN A 16 -1.71 8.91 -5.65
C ASN A 16 -1.96 8.20 -4.31
N GLN A 17 -1.62 8.86 -3.20
CA GLN A 17 -1.77 8.34 -1.84
C GLN A 17 -3.19 8.53 -1.28
N LYS A 18 -4.00 9.42 -1.87
CA LYS A 18 -5.34 9.72 -1.34
C LYS A 18 -6.38 8.71 -1.81
N THR A 19 -6.52 8.56 -3.12
CA THR A 19 -7.57 7.73 -3.74
C THR A 19 -7.14 7.21 -5.09
N CYS A 20 -7.70 6.08 -5.51
CA CYS A 20 -7.46 5.56 -6.85
C CYS A 20 -8.16 6.42 -7.91
N PRO A 21 -7.44 6.98 -8.91
CA PRO A 21 -8.05 7.81 -9.96
C PRO A 21 -8.96 7.03 -10.93
N LYS A 22 -8.92 5.69 -10.89
CA LYS A 22 -9.75 4.83 -11.75
C LYS A 22 -11.10 4.45 -11.14
N CYS A 23 -11.17 4.29 -9.82
CA CYS A 23 -12.36 3.75 -9.16
C CYS A 23 -12.76 4.49 -7.87
N GLY A 24 -11.98 5.49 -7.44
CA GLY A 24 -12.20 6.20 -6.17
C GLY A 24 -11.96 5.35 -4.93
N GLY A 25 -11.47 4.12 -5.07
CA GLY A 25 -11.21 3.21 -3.96
C GLY A 25 -9.98 3.59 -3.13
N THR A 26 -9.95 3.10 -1.89
CA THR A 26 -8.83 3.27 -0.98
C THR A 26 -7.57 2.63 -1.55
N VAL A 27 -6.45 3.32 -1.34
CA VAL A 27 -5.11 2.92 -1.77
C VAL A 27 -4.28 2.60 -0.55
N SER A 28 -3.57 1.50 -0.59
CA SER A 28 -2.71 1.02 0.49
C SER A 28 -1.30 0.85 -0.01
N ASP A 29 -0.34 0.99 0.90
CA ASP A 29 1.06 0.76 0.58
C ASP A 29 1.27 -0.75 0.34
N PRO A 30 1.84 -1.16 -0.82
CA PRO A 30 2.15 -2.55 -1.09
C PRO A 30 3.40 -3.03 -0.36
N LYS A 31 4.19 -2.13 0.24
CA LYS A 31 5.38 -2.54 0.98
C LYS A 31 4.91 -3.30 2.22
N PRO A 32 5.43 -4.52 2.45
CA PRO A 32 5.11 -5.22 3.68
C PRO A 32 5.58 -4.39 4.88
N PRO A 33 4.88 -4.47 6.02
CA PRO A 33 5.40 -3.92 7.26
C PRO A 33 6.80 -4.49 7.49
N LYS A 34 7.71 -3.68 8.06
CA LYS A 34 9.06 -4.14 8.38
C LYS A 34 8.95 -5.34 9.32
N TYR A 35 9.18 -6.53 8.79
CA TYR A 35 9.32 -7.74 9.57
C TYR A 35 10.67 -7.69 10.29
N SER A 36 10.63 -7.61 11.61
CA SER A 36 11.80 -7.67 12.47
C SER A 36 11.83 -9.03 13.16
N PRO A 37 12.74 -9.95 12.82
CA PRO A 37 12.85 -11.27 13.45
C PRO A 37 13.31 -11.24 14.93
N GLN A 38 13.59 -10.06 15.49
CA GLN A 38 13.94 -9.85 16.91
C GLN A 38 12.72 -9.63 17.83
N ASP A 39 11.50 -9.89 17.36
CA ASP A 39 10.29 -9.67 18.15
C ASP A 39 10.26 -10.58 19.39
N LYS A 40 10.55 -9.99 20.56
CA LYS A 40 10.56 -10.65 21.87
C LYS A 40 9.16 -10.88 22.46
N TYR A 41 8.09 -10.63 21.70
CA TYR A 41 6.72 -10.91 22.11
C TYR A 41 6.02 -11.75 21.04
N GLY A 42 6.47 -13.01 20.94
CA GLY A 42 5.65 -14.07 20.36
C GLY A 42 4.42 -14.38 21.21
#